data_AF-A0A9X2XMR7-F1
#
_entry.id   AF-A0A9X2XMR7-F1
#
_cell.length_a   1.000
_cell.length_b   1.000
_cell.length_c   1.000
_cell.angle_alpha   90.00
_cell.angle_beta   90.00
_cell.angle_gamma   90.00
#
_symmetry.space_group_name_H-M   'P 1'
#
loop_
_entity.id
_entity.type
_entity.pdbx_description
1 polymer ?
#
loop_
_entity_poly.entity_id
_entity_poly.type
_entity_poly.pdbx_seq_one_letter_code
_entity_poly.pdbx_strand_id
1 'polypeptide(L)'
;MEVLQIFAGILGMLLLAAFYLLFQQYKQRRDLEAELLRQSKVLSDLEIKVHEMAHEKFEQFKDTVLQVEQQRIAAEQSVVAQANFERWKIEYEGIIRQDAIKKSQAVTIGKVTEHIIPFFGGIFPYNPKEARFIGSPVDLIVFNNMETDLDSISVHFIEVKTAGSTLTPKQRAIKYAILNKRVEWKELRI
;
A
#
# COMPACT_ATOMS: atom_id res chain seq x y z
N MET A 1 -93.04 46.59 -58.12
CA MET A 1 -91.67 46.14 -58.48
C MET A 1 -90.60 46.83 -57.62
N GLU A 2 -90.73 48.11 -57.27
CA GLU A 2 -89.74 48.86 -56.45
C GLU A 2 -89.56 48.33 -55.02
N VAL A 3 -90.63 47.93 -54.34
CA VAL A 3 -90.57 47.43 -52.95
C VAL A 3 -89.67 46.18 -52.82
N LEU A 4 -89.71 45.26 -53.80
CA LEU A 4 -88.91 44.04 -53.80
C LEU A 4 -87.40 44.31 -53.95
N GLN A 5 -87.02 45.37 -54.69
CA GLN A 5 -85.63 45.77 -54.87
C GLN A 5 -85.04 46.38 -53.59
N ILE A 6 -85.83 47.17 -52.84
CA ILE A 6 -85.42 47.74 -51.55
C ILE A 6 -85.18 46.62 -50.52
N PHE A 7 -86.08 45.64 -50.44
CA PHE A 7 -85.90 44.48 -49.55
C PHE A 7 -84.68 43.63 -49.92
N ALA A 8 -84.41 43.42 -51.21
CA ALA A 8 -83.22 42.71 -51.66
C ALA A 8 -81.92 43.45 -51.31
N GLY A 9 -81.89 44.78 -51.41
CA GLY A 9 -80.74 45.61 -51.02
C GLY A 9 -80.47 45.57 -49.51
N ILE A 10 -81.52 45.67 -48.69
CA ILE A 10 -81.42 45.55 -47.23
C ILE A 10 -80.92 44.15 -46.84
N LEU A 11 -81.45 43.09 -47.47
CA LEU A 11 -81.02 41.72 -47.22
C LEU A 11 -79.54 41.51 -47.59
N GLY A 12 -79.08 42.07 -48.71
CA GLY A 12 -77.67 42.03 -49.10
C GLY A 12 -76.75 42.74 -48.10
N MET A 13 -77.14 43.91 -47.60
CA MET A 13 -76.39 44.63 -46.57
C MET A 13 -76.36 43.87 -45.24
N LEU A 14 -77.47 43.25 -44.84
CA LEU A 14 -77.52 42.41 -43.63
C LEU A 14 -76.64 41.16 -43.76
N LEU A 15 -76.61 40.53 -44.94
CA LEU A 15 -75.74 39.38 -45.20
C LEU A 15 -74.26 39.76 -45.17
N LEU A 16 -73.89 40.92 -45.72
CA LEU A 16 -72.51 41.43 -45.66
C LEU A 16 -72.10 41.79 -44.23
N ALA A 17 -73.00 42.41 -43.46
CA ALA A 17 -72.75 42.71 -42.05
C ALA A 17 -72.60 41.42 -41.23
N ALA A 18 -73.47 40.43 -41.46
CA ALA A 18 -73.37 39.13 -40.81
C ALA A 18 -72.07 38.41 -41.19
N PHE A 19 -71.68 38.42 -42.47
CA PHE A 19 -70.42 37.86 -42.94
C PHE A 19 -69.22 38.55 -42.28
N TYR A 20 -69.23 39.88 -42.20
CA TYR A 20 -68.17 40.65 -41.54
C TYR A 20 -68.06 40.31 -40.04
N LEU A 21 -69.19 40.21 -39.34
CA LEU A 21 -69.22 39.83 -37.92
C LEU A 21 -68.74 38.40 -37.71
N LEU A 22 -69.18 37.45 -38.54
CA LEU A 22 -68.71 36.06 -38.50
C LEU A 22 -67.21 35.97 -38.81
N PHE A 23 -66.72 36.74 -39.76
CA PHE A 23 -65.30 36.81 -40.10
C PHE A 23 -64.46 37.38 -38.94
N GLN A 24 -64.93 38.45 -38.29
CA GLN A 24 -64.28 39.01 -37.10
C GLN A 24 -64.26 38.01 -35.94
N GLN A 25 -65.39 37.34 -35.68
CA GLN A 25 -65.49 36.34 -34.62
C GLN A 25 -64.58 35.13 -34.89
N TYR A 26 -64.51 34.67 -36.14
CA TYR A 26 -63.60 33.62 -36.57
C TYR A 26 -62.13 34.03 -36.38
N LYS A 27 -61.77 35.24 -36.80
CA LYS A 27 -60.42 35.78 -36.63
C LYS A 27 -60.03 35.90 -35.16
N GLN A 28 -60.91 36.46 -34.32
CA GLN A 28 -60.66 36.62 -32.88
C GLN A 28 -60.49 35.28 -32.17
N ARG A 29 -61.32 34.26 -32.50
CA ARG A 29 -61.16 32.91 -31.94
C ARG A 29 -59.83 32.29 -32.35
N ARG A 30 -59.45 32.41 -33.61
CA ARG A 30 -58.17 31.89 -34.11
C ARG A 30 -56.97 32.56 -33.44
N ASP A 31 -57.01 33.88 -33.24
CA ASP A 31 -55.93 34.62 -32.60
C ASP A 31 -55.84 34.27 -31.09
N LEU A 32 -56.98 34.06 -30.41
CA LEU A 32 -57.03 33.61 -29.01
C LEU A 32 -56.50 32.17 -28.84
N GLU A 33 -56.89 31.26 -29.74
CA GLU A 33 -56.38 29.88 -29.75
C GLU A 33 -54.86 29.84 -29.98
N ALA A 34 -54.36 30.71 -30.88
CA ALA A 34 -52.92 30.84 -31.11
C ALA A 34 -52.17 31.34 -29.86
N GLU A 35 -52.74 32.28 -29.12
CA GLU A 35 -52.14 32.80 -27.88
C GLU A 35 -52.20 31.77 -26.73
N LEU A 36 -53.32 31.07 -26.57
CA LEU A 36 -53.45 29.97 -25.61
C LEU A 36 -52.43 28.85 -25.89
N LEU A 37 -52.24 28.51 -27.16
CA LEU A 37 -51.25 27.50 -27.56
C LEU A 37 -49.83 27.96 -27.23
N ARG A 38 -49.51 29.25 -27.43
CA ARG A 38 -48.22 29.83 -27.04
C ARG A 38 -47.99 29.78 -25.53
N GLN A 39 -48.98 30.20 -24.73
CA GLN A 39 -48.87 30.16 -23.27
C GLN A 39 -48.76 28.73 -22.75
N SER A 40 -49.58 27.80 -23.27
CA SER A 40 -49.50 26.38 -22.92
C SER A 40 -48.12 25.80 -23.23
N LYS A 41 -47.51 26.19 -24.36
CA LYS A 41 -46.16 25.76 -24.72
C LYS A 41 -45.11 26.34 -23.77
N VAL A 42 -45.18 27.64 -23.47
CA VAL A 42 -44.25 28.29 -22.52
C VAL A 42 -44.35 27.67 -21.12
N LEU A 43 -45.56 27.37 -20.65
CA LEU A 43 -45.77 26.71 -19.37
C LEU A 43 -45.18 25.30 -19.38
N SER A 44 -45.42 24.52 -20.43
CA SER A 44 -44.83 23.18 -20.58
C SER A 44 -43.30 23.22 -20.62
N ASP A 45 -42.71 24.15 -21.37
CA ASP A 45 -41.26 24.33 -21.45
C ASP A 45 -40.67 24.76 -20.09
N LEU A 46 -41.40 25.59 -19.33
CA LEU A 46 -41.00 26.00 -17.98
C LEU A 46 -41.08 24.83 -16.99
N GLU A 47 -42.14 24.02 -17.04
CA GLU A 47 -42.29 22.82 -16.23
C GLU A 47 -41.15 21.83 -16.48
N ILE A 48 -40.81 21.58 -17.76
CA ILE A 48 -39.66 20.75 -18.13
C ILE A 48 -38.38 21.31 -17.54
N LYS A 49 -38.13 22.61 -17.69
CA LYS A 49 -36.92 23.26 -17.18
C LYS A 49 -36.82 23.20 -15.65
N VAL A 50 -37.94 23.37 -14.95
CA VAL A 50 -37.99 23.23 -13.49
C VAL A 50 -37.66 21.80 -13.08
N HIS A 51 -38.19 20.80 -13.78
CA HIS A 51 -37.87 19.40 -13.52
C HIS A 51 -36.40 19.06 -13.79
N GLU A 52 -35.84 19.55 -14.89
CA GLU A 52 -34.42 19.38 -15.23
C GLU A 52 -33.54 20.02 -14.15
N MET A 53 -33.83 21.26 -13.75
CA MET A 53 -33.09 21.94 -12.69
C MET A 53 -33.21 21.21 -11.34
N ALA A 54 -34.41 20.73 -11.00
CA ALA A 54 -34.62 19.97 -9.76
C ALA A 54 -33.80 18.67 -9.77
N HIS A 55 -33.78 17.96 -10.91
CA HIS A 55 -32.97 16.76 -11.07
C HIS A 55 -31.48 17.06 -10.97
N GLU A 56 -30.99 18.09 -11.65
CA GLU A 56 -29.59 18.51 -11.58
C GLU A 56 -29.18 18.86 -10.14
N LYS A 57 -30.00 19.63 -9.43
CA LYS A 57 -29.74 19.99 -8.03
C LYS A 57 -29.78 18.78 -7.11
N PHE A 58 -30.67 17.83 -7.35
CA PHE A 58 -30.73 16.59 -6.59
C PHE A 58 -29.47 15.74 -6.80
N GLU A 59 -29.01 15.59 -8.03
CA GLU A 59 -27.78 14.85 -8.35
C GLU A 59 -26.55 15.51 -7.74
N GLN A 60 -26.42 16.84 -7.85
CA GLN A 60 -25.35 17.61 -7.19
C GLN A 60 -25.37 17.42 -5.67
N PHE A 61 -26.55 17.45 -5.06
CA PHE A 61 -26.70 17.23 -3.62
C PHE A 61 -26.29 15.81 -3.23
N LYS A 62 -26.75 14.79 -3.97
CA LYS A 62 -26.42 13.38 -3.74
C LYS A 62 -24.90 13.15 -3.79
N ASP A 63 -24.24 13.68 -4.80
CA ASP A 63 -22.79 13.56 -4.96
C ASP A 63 -22.03 14.25 -3.82
N THR A 64 -22.48 15.44 -3.43
CA THR A 64 -21.89 16.19 -2.32
C THR A 64 -22.00 15.40 -1.01
N VAL A 65 -23.19 14.90 -0.68
CA VAL A 65 -23.40 14.11 0.54
C VAL A 65 -22.55 12.84 0.51
N LEU A 66 -22.51 12.15 -0.63
CA LEU A 66 -21.71 10.93 -0.77
C LEU A 66 -20.22 11.20 -0.54
N GLN A 67 -19.68 12.28 -1.13
CA GLN A 67 -18.28 12.66 -0.95
C GLN A 67 -17.97 13.01 0.51
N VAL A 68 -18.84 13.77 1.17
CA VAL A 68 -18.66 14.15 2.58
C VAL A 68 -18.67 12.91 3.48
N GLU A 69 -19.61 11.99 3.28
CA GLU A 69 -19.69 10.76 4.07
C GLU A 69 -18.47 9.86 3.82
N GLN A 70 -18.02 9.72 2.57
CA GLN A 70 -16.80 8.98 2.24
C GLN A 70 -15.57 9.57 2.91
N GLN A 71 -15.42 10.90 2.90
CA GLN A 71 -14.32 11.58 3.57
C GLN A 71 -14.38 11.37 5.08
N ARG A 72 -15.57 11.42 5.70
CA ARG A 72 -15.74 11.18 7.14
C ARG A 72 -15.35 9.75 7.52
N ILE A 73 -15.84 8.76 6.77
CA ILE A 73 -15.52 7.34 6.99
C ILE A 73 -14.01 7.12 6.83
N ALA A 74 -13.39 7.67 5.78
CA ALA A 74 -11.96 7.54 5.56
C ALA A 74 -11.14 8.18 6.69
N ALA A 75 -11.54 9.37 7.15
CA ALA A 75 -10.90 10.05 8.28
C ALA A 75 -11.01 9.21 9.56
N GLU A 76 -12.19 8.70 9.89
CA GLU A 76 -12.41 7.85 11.06
C GLU A 76 -11.59 6.56 11.00
N GLN A 77 -11.61 5.89 9.85
CA GLN A 77 -10.78 4.70 9.61
C GLN A 77 -9.29 5.00 9.75
N SER A 78 -8.82 6.15 9.27
CA SER A 78 -7.42 6.56 9.40
C SER A 78 -7.00 6.73 10.86
N VAL A 79 -7.88 7.31 11.69
CA VAL A 79 -7.62 7.51 13.12
C VAL A 79 -7.56 6.17 13.85
N VAL A 80 -8.51 5.27 13.58
CA VAL A 80 -8.54 3.92 14.15
C VAL A 80 -7.32 3.11 13.71
N ALA A 81 -6.95 3.18 12.43
CA ALA A 81 -5.77 2.51 11.89
C ALA A 81 -4.49 3.02 12.57
N GLN A 82 -4.35 4.34 12.75
CA GLN A 82 -3.21 4.92 13.44
C GLN A 82 -3.14 4.47 14.90
N ALA A 83 -4.27 4.46 15.62
CA ALA A 83 -4.31 4.01 17.01
C ALA A 83 -3.94 2.53 17.15
N ASN A 84 -4.47 1.67 16.28
CA ASN A 84 -4.13 0.25 16.25
C ASN A 84 -2.65 0.03 15.92
N PHE A 85 -2.09 0.81 14.99
CA PHE A 85 -0.68 0.73 14.64
C PHE A 85 0.24 1.14 15.79
N GLU A 86 -0.06 2.23 16.48
CA GLU A 86 0.71 2.65 17.65
C GLU A 86 0.59 1.63 18.80
N ARG A 87 -0.59 1.04 19.00
CA ARG A 87 -0.77 -0.04 19.98
C ARG A 87 0.07 -1.27 19.62
N TRP A 88 0.04 -1.68 18.35
CA TRP A 88 0.84 -2.80 17.84
C TRP A 88 2.33 -2.54 18.03
N LYS A 89 2.82 -1.32 17.72
CA LYS A 89 4.21 -0.94 17.97
C LYS A 89 4.60 -1.15 19.43
N ILE A 90 3.82 -0.62 20.37
CA ILE A 90 4.12 -0.73 21.80
C ILE A 90 4.13 -2.19 22.24
N GLU A 91 3.15 -2.98 21.80
CA GLU A 91 3.03 -4.39 22.14
C GLU A 91 4.23 -5.21 21.65
N TYR A 92 4.66 -4.97 20.41
CA TYR A 92 5.72 -5.75 19.78
C TYR A 92 7.13 -5.18 20.00
N GLU A 93 7.28 -3.92 20.40
CA GLU A 93 8.60 -3.31 20.68
C GLU A 93 9.36 -4.10 21.75
N GLY A 94 8.67 -4.51 22.82
CA GLY A 94 9.26 -5.33 23.88
C GLY A 94 9.77 -6.68 23.36
N ILE A 95 8.96 -7.36 22.53
CA ILE A 95 9.31 -8.66 21.94
C ILE A 95 10.51 -8.53 21.02
N ILE A 96 10.49 -7.55 20.11
CA ILE A 96 11.56 -7.30 19.15
C ILE A 96 12.87 -6.95 19.88
N ARG A 97 12.79 -6.09 20.91
CA ARG A 97 13.96 -5.72 21.72
C ARG A 97 14.54 -6.93 22.44
N GLN A 98 13.71 -7.76 23.06
CA GLN A 98 14.17 -8.96 23.77
C GLN A 98 14.78 -10.00 22.82
N ASP A 99 14.19 -10.20 21.64
CA ASP A 99 14.75 -11.07 20.61
C ASP A 99 16.12 -10.57 20.12
N ALA A 100 16.24 -9.27 19.85
CA ALA A 100 17.51 -8.65 19.45
C ALA A 100 18.59 -8.82 20.53
N ILE A 101 18.25 -8.63 21.81
CA ILE A 101 19.17 -8.84 22.93
C ILE A 101 19.62 -10.30 23.00
N LYS A 102 18.68 -11.26 22.92
CA LYS A 102 19.01 -12.70 22.96
C LYS A 102 19.92 -13.12 21.82
N LYS A 103 19.65 -12.65 20.59
CA LYS A 103 20.50 -12.92 19.42
C LYS A 103 21.89 -12.33 19.60
N SER A 104 21.99 -11.09 20.09
CA SER A 104 23.28 -10.45 20.37
C SER A 104 24.06 -11.21 21.44
N GLN A 105 23.41 -11.59 22.55
CA GLN A 105 24.03 -12.38 23.61
C GLN A 105 24.54 -13.72 23.09
N ALA A 106 23.76 -14.45 22.30
CA ALA A 106 24.18 -15.72 21.72
C ALA A 106 25.44 -15.58 20.85
N VAL A 107 25.51 -14.54 20.02
CA VAL A 107 26.70 -14.24 19.20
C VAL A 107 27.91 -13.89 20.08
N THR A 108 27.73 -13.03 21.09
CA THR A 108 28.80 -12.65 22.01
C THR A 108 29.32 -13.85 22.79
N ILE A 109 28.43 -14.70 23.32
CA ILE A 109 28.80 -15.92 24.05
C ILE A 109 29.58 -16.87 23.14
N GLY A 110 29.15 -17.05 21.88
CA GLY A 110 29.89 -17.86 20.89
C GLY A 110 31.33 -17.36 20.71
N LYS A 111 31.51 -16.06 20.43
CA LYS A 111 32.83 -15.45 20.26
C LYS A 111 33.72 -15.56 21.50
N VAL A 112 33.15 -15.37 22.69
CA VAL A 112 33.90 -15.53 23.95
C VAL A 112 34.29 -16.99 24.14
N THR A 113 33.38 -17.93 23.83
CA THR A 113 33.65 -19.38 23.90
C THR A 113 34.83 -19.78 23.04
N GLU A 114 34.95 -19.23 21.82
CA GLU A 114 36.10 -19.46 20.93
C GLU A 114 37.45 -19.13 21.59
N HIS A 115 37.49 -18.12 22.46
CA HIS A 115 38.72 -17.71 23.15
C HIS A 115 39.01 -18.53 24.41
N ILE A 116 37.97 -18.92 25.15
CA ILE A 116 38.13 -19.59 26.45
C ILE A 116 38.09 -21.11 26.35
N ILE A 117 37.72 -21.68 25.19
CA ILE A 117 37.65 -23.13 24.98
C ILE A 117 38.92 -23.89 25.41
N PRO A 118 40.16 -23.37 25.24
CA PRO A 118 41.35 -24.12 25.65
C PRO A 118 41.37 -24.41 27.15
N PHE A 119 40.71 -23.58 27.96
CA PHE A 119 40.68 -23.72 29.42
C PHE A 119 39.50 -24.58 29.93
N PHE A 120 38.65 -25.07 29.04
CA PHE A 120 37.50 -25.91 29.41
C PHE A 120 37.90 -27.38 29.49
N GLY A 121 38.03 -27.86 30.72
CA GLY A 121 38.32 -29.26 31.02
C GLY A 121 37.27 -30.21 30.43
N GLY A 122 37.75 -31.31 29.83
CA GLY A 122 36.92 -32.38 29.28
C GLY A 122 36.48 -32.19 27.82
N ILE A 123 36.52 -30.98 27.28
CA ILE A 123 36.16 -30.71 25.85
C ILE A 123 37.42 -30.51 25.01
N PHE A 124 38.38 -29.74 25.52
CA PHE A 124 39.62 -29.44 24.80
C PHE A 124 40.70 -30.48 25.17
N PRO A 125 41.13 -31.36 24.23
CA PRO A 125 41.99 -32.49 24.55
C PRO A 125 43.49 -32.16 24.54
N TYR A 126 43.86 -30.88 24.39
CA TYR A 126 45.25 -30.45 24.26
C TYR A 126 45.70 -29.57 25.42
N ASN A 127 47.01 -29.38 25.56
CA ASN A 127 47.57 -28.44 26.53
C ASN A 127 47.17 -26.99 26.14
N PRO A 128 46.50 -26.24 27.03
CA PRO A 128 46.08 -24.87 26.72
C PRO A 128 47.25 -23.92 26.41
N LYS A 129 48.45 -24.21 26.94
CA LYS A 129 49.68 -23.42 26.66
C LYS A 129 50.17 -23.57 25.23
N GLU A 130 49.80 -24.64 24.54
CA GLU A 130 50.19 -24.95 23.17
C GLU A 130 49.16 -24.49 22.13
N ALA A 131 48.03 -23.94 22.60
CA ALA A 131 47.00 -23.37 21.74
C ALA A 131 47.27 -21.88 21.47
N ARG A 132 47.03 -21.44 20.23
CA ARG A 132 47.04 -20.04 19.82
C ARG A 132 45.71 -19.70 19.18
N PHE A 133 45.05 -18.69 19.71
CA PHE A 133 43.85 -18.13 19.09
C PHE A 133 44.25 -17.28 17.87
N ILE A 134 43.56 -17.52 16.75
CA ILE A 134 43.72 -16.81 15.48
C ILE A 134 42.43 -16.09 15.10
N GLY A 135 41.28 -16.75 15.31
CA GLY A 135 39.95 -16.26 14.92
C GLY A 135 39.59 -16.52 13.45
N SER A 136 38.44 -16.01 13.02
CA SER A 136 37.90 -16.29 11.68
C SER A 136 38.94 -16.05 10.56
N PRO A 137 39.14 -17.02 9.65
CA PRO A 137 38.28 -18.19 9.38
C PRO A 137 38.72 -19.51 10.05
N VAL A 138 39.66 -19.51 10.99
CA VAL A 138 40.05 -20.70 11.79
C VAL A 138 40.36 -20.27 13.21
N ASP A 139 39.57 -20.69 14.20
CA ASP A 139 39.64 -20.11 15.54
C ASP A 139 40.95 -20.34 16.27
N LEU A 140 41.50 -21.56 16.25
CA LEU A 140 42.75 -21.88 16.93
C LEU A 140 43.73 -22.69 16.07
N ILE A 141 45.01 -22.54 16.38
CA ILE A 141 46.08 -23.46 15.99
C ILE A 141 46.71 -24.04 17.25
N VAL A 142 46.84 -25.36 17.31
CA VAL A 142 47.48 -26.07 18.43
C VAL A 142 48.78 -26.69 17.95
N PHE A 143 49.88 -26.37 18.63
CA PHE A 143 51.21 -26.95 18.41
C PHE A 143 51.43 -28.08 19.42
N ASN A 144 50.74 -29.19 19.22
CA ASN A 144 50.73 -30.29 20.18
C ASN A 144 52.13 -30.90 20.35
N ASN A 145 52.52 -31.17 21.59
CA ASN A 145 53.84 -31.67 22.03
C ASN A 145 54.98 -30.63 21.99
N MET A 146 54.71 -29.36 21.68
CA MET A 146 55.74 -28.32 21.62
C MET A 146 56.50 -28.13 22.94
N GLU A 147 55.85 -28.34 24.09
CA GLU A 147 56.49 -28.23 25.41
C GLU A 147 57.08 -29.55 25.92
N THR A 148 56.73 -30.69 25.32
CA THR A 148 57.09 -32.02 25.83
C THR A 148 58.10 -32.76 24.96
N ASP A 149 57.94 -32.71 23.63
CA ASP A 149 58.77 -33.45 22.68
C ASP A 149 58.75 -32.75 21.31
N LEU A 150 59.85 -32.08 20.99
CA LEU A 150 60.00 -31.30 19.77
C LEU A 150 60.03 -32.16 18.49
N ASP A 151 60.41 -33.43 18.60
CA ASP A 151 60.50 -34.34 17.44
C ASP A 151 59.14 -34.93 17.04
N SER A 152 58.12 -34.81 17.89
CA SER A 152 56.76 -35.32 17.66
C SER A 152 55.69 -34.22 17.55
N ILE A 153 56.09 -32.99 17.23
CA ILE A 153 55.16 -31.87 17.09
C ILE A 153 54.13 -32.15 15.99
N SER A 154 52.86 -31.92 16.32
CA SER A 154 51.77 -31.90 15.34
C SER A 154 50.99 -30.59 15.42
N VAL A 155 50.64 -30.04 14.25
CA VAL A 155 49.90 -28.78 14.13
C VAL A 155 48.44 -29.06 13.82
N HIS A 156 47.54 -28.69 14.73
CA HIS A 156 46.09 -28.89 14.57
C HIS A 156 45.40 -27.56 14.33
N PHE A 157 44.67 -27.45 13.22
CA PHE A 157 43.79 -26.32 12.95
C PHE A 157 42.40 -26.62 13.50
N ILE A 158 41.93 -25.82 14.44
CA ILE A 158 40.69 -26.06 15.18
C ILE A 158 39.71 -24.93 14.90
N GLU A 159 38.53 -25.31 14.43
CA GLU A 159 37.36 -24.44 14.35
C GLU A 159 36.37 -24.89 15.43
N VAL A 160 35.97 -23.96 16.30
CA VAL A 160 35.05 -24.19 17.40
C VAL A 160 33.64 -23.95 16.89
N LYS A 161 32.76 -24.95 17.04
CA LYS A 161 31.35 -24.81 16.69
C LYS A 161 30.48 -24.90 17.92
N THR A 162 29.69 -23.85 18.15
CA THR A 162 28.63 -23.86 19.17
C THR A 162 27.28 -24.14 18.50
N ALA A 163 26.41 -24.90 19.18
CA ALA A 163 24.98 -25.04 18.90
C ALA A 163 24.60 -25.36 17.42
N GLY A 164 25.12 -26.46 16.86
CA GLY A 164 24.70 -26.96 15.54
C GLY A 164 25.15 -26.10 14.34
N SER A 165 26.02 -25.11 14.57
CA SER A 165 26.58 -24.29 13.49
C SER A 165 27.45 -25.11 12.54
N THR A 166 27.30 -24.83 11.24
CA THR A 166 28.07 -25.52 10.18
C THR A 166 29.26 -24.68 9.73
N LEU A 167 30.22 -25.32 9.06
CA LEU A 167 31.37 -24.61 8.47
C LEU A 167 30.89 -23.64 7.39
N THR A 168 31.37 -22.40 7.41
CA THR A 168 31.18 -21.42 6.32
C THR A 168 31.87 -21.88 5.04
N PRO A 169 31.52 -21.36 3.85
CA PRO A 169 32.22 -21.67 2.62
C PRO A 169 33.74 -21.46 2.69
N LYS A 170 34.19 -20.37 3.36
CA LYS A 170 35.61 -20.08 3.60
C LYS A 170 36.28 -21.13 4.50
N GLN A 171 35.65 -21.46 5.62
CA GLN A 171 36.13 -22.52 6.53
C GLN A 171 36.23 -23.87 5.84
N ARG A 172 35.22 -24.25 5.03
CA ARG A 172 35.26 -25.49 4.24
C ARG A 172 36.41 -25.48 3.25
N ALA A 173 36.62 -24.37 2.52
CA ALA A 173 37.73 -24.26 1.58
C ALA A 173 39.10 -24.44 2.26
N ILE A 174 39.28 -23.86 3.46
CA ILE A 174 40.51 -24.03 4.24
C ILE A 174 40.67 -25.46 4.74
N LYS A 175 39.60 -26.07 5.28
CA LYS A 175 39.60 -27.50 5.64
C LYS A 175 40.06 -28.36 4.46
N TYR A 176 39.52 -28.12 3.27
CA TYR A 176 39.95 -28.85 2.07
C TYR A 176 41.39 -28.52 1.67
N ALA A 177 41.87 -27.30 1.81
CA ALA A 177 43.28 -26.98 1.57
C ALA A 177 44.20 -27.83 2.46
N ILE A 178 43.87 -27.93 3.76
CA ILE A 178 44.61 -28.74 4.73
C ILE A 178 44.55 -30.23 4.36
N LEU A 179 43.36 -30.78 4.11
CA LEU A 179 43.18 -32.20 3.76
C LEU A 179 43.88 -32.59 2.46
N ASN A 180 43.97 -31.67 1.51
CA ASN A 180 44.71 -31.87 0.26
C ASN A 180 46.20 -31.50 0.37
N LYS A 181 46.73 -31.37 1.60
CA LYS A 181 48.15 -31.07 1.89
C LYS A 181 48.68 -29.78 1.25
N ARG A 182 47.81 -28.80 1.00
CA ARG A 182 48.18 -27.46 0.50
C ARG A 182 48.53 -26.53 1.66
N VAL A 183 49.47 -26.97 2.50
CA VAL A 183 49.99 -26.25 3.67
C VAL A 183 51.51 -26.22 3.55
N GLU A 184 52.09 -25.03 3.59
CA GLU A 184 53.52 -24.81 3.31
C GLU A 184 54.16 -23.97 4.41
N TRP A 185 55.39 -24.29 4.78
CA TRP A 185 56.25 -23.42 5.58
C TRP A 185 56.94 -22.41 4.66
N LYS A 186 56.84 -21.11 4.99
CA LYS A 186 57.51 -20.03 4.23
C LYS A 186 58.19 -19.06 5.18
N GLU A 187 59.48 -18.85 4.98
CA GLU A 187 60.26 -17.84 5.67
C GLU A 187 60.32 -16.57 4.80
N LEU A 188 59.83 -15.46 5.35
CA LEU A 188 59.99 -14.14 4.76
C LEU A 188 60.99 -13.37 5.62
N ARG A 189 62.09 -12.91 5.01
CA ARG A 189 63.06 -12.02 5.64
C ARG A 189 62.79 -10.60 5.13
N ILE A 190 62.72 -9.64 6.05
CA ILE A 190 62.56 -8.21 5.77
C ILE A 190 63.92 -7.54 5.88
#